data_AF-A0A7C4THC3-F1
#
_entry.id   AF-A0A7C4THC3-F1
#
_cell.length_a   1.000
_cell.length_b   1.000
_cell.length_c   1.000
_cell.angle_alpha   90.00
_cell.angle_beta   90.00
_cell.angle_gamma   90.00
#
_symmetry.space_group_name_H-M   'P 1'
#
loop_
_entity.id
_entity.type
_entity.pdbx_description
1 polymer ?
#
loop_
_entity_poly.entity_id
_entity_poly.type
_entity_poly.pdbx_seq_one_letter_code
_entity_poly.pdbx_strand_id
1 'polypeptide(L)'
;MRIILFFENVANLPQYDLKQYCTRNPIVRKHTDSIELDISTDSPSLLIKMMKFRVCFLRIRKIAETEEYFPLNMDKVLGRKQDILRTTSFLFDEERYWEAHMLLEDLWKCVSGSEKAYIQNIIHLAVAMIKFQMNQKETAIIVFQRAVERIDVSGYAGSVQFLIPAKFEYPLRIIATEN
;
A
#
# COMPACT_ATOMS: atom_id res chain seq x y z
N MET A 1 -7.20 13.50 -14.97
CA MET A 1 -6.28 12.32 -15.06
C MET A 1 -5.61 12.06 -13.70
N ARG A 2 -5.38 10.80 -13.29
CA ARG A 2 -4.64 10.46 -12.07
C ARG A 2 -3.21 10.01 -12.38
N ILE A 3 -2.23 10.57 -11.67
CA ILE A 3 -0.81 10.21 -11.80
C ILE A 3 -0.19 9.97 -10.43
N ILE A 4 0.78 9.07 -10.37
CA ILE A 4 1.65 8.88 -9.21
C ILE A 4 3.04 9.34 -9.59
N LEU A 5 3.59 10.22 -8.77
CA LEU A 5 4.94 10.75 -8.91
C LEU A 5 5.80 10.22 -7.77
N PHE A 6 6.97 9.69 -8.10
CA PHE A 6 8.02 9.33 -7.14
C PHE A 6 9.19 10.27 -7.37
N PHE A 7 9.70 10.83 -6.28
CA PHE A 7 10.87 11.70 -6.29
C PHE A 7 11.65 11.54 -4.99
N GLU A 8 12.92 11.96 -5.02
CA GLU A 8 13.81 11.89 -3.86
C GLU A 8 13.21 12.59 -2.64
N ASN A 9 13.59 12.12 -1.45
CA ASN A 9 13.10 12.69 -0.21
C ASN A 9 13.53 14.16 -0.07
N VAL A 10 12.58 15.06 -0.25
CA VAL A 10 12.76 16.50 -0.08
C VAL A 10 12.09 16.94 1.21
N ALA A 11 12.84 17.64 2.06
CA ALA A 11 12.38 18.03 3.40
C ALA A 11 11.08 18.86 3.38
N ASN A 12 10.86 19.65 2.34
CA ASN A 12 9.72 20.56 2.22
C ASN A 12 9.12 20.49 0.82
N LEU A 13 8.10 19.66 0.63
CA LEU A 13 7.18 19.86 -0.48
C LEU A 13 6.16 20.94 -0.09
N PRO A 14 6.06 22.05 -0.82
CA PRO A 14 5.01 23.03 -0.58
C PRO A 14 3.68 22.44 -1.06
N GLN A 15 3.01 21.68 -0.20
CA GLN A 15 1.72 21.05 -0.49
C GLN A 15 0.65 22.08 -0.90
N TYR A 16 0.75 23.31 -0.39
CA TYR A 16 -0.14 24.42 -0.72
C TYR A 16 -0.02 24.83 -2.20
N ASP A 17 1.20 24.87 -2.76
CA ASP A 17 1.43 25.24 -4.16
C ASP A 17 0.88 24.21 -5.14
N LEU A 18 0.75 22.95 -4.71
CA LEU A 18 0.23 21.87 -5.56
C LEU A 18 -1.28 21.94 -5.74
N LYS A 19 -2.02 22.51 -4.77
CA LYS A 19 -3.49 22.47 -4.77
C LYS A 19 -4.09 23.12 -6.02
N GLN A 20 -3.50 24.20 -6.53
CA GLN A 20 -3.99 24.90 -7.73
C GLN A 20 -3.92 24.04 -9.00
N TYR A 21 -3.09 22.99 -9.01
CA TYR A 21 -2.91 22.09 -10.14
C TYR A 21 -3.64 20.76 -9.95
N CYS A 22 -4.27 20.55 -8.79
CA CYS A 22 -4.91 19.30 -8.43
C CYS A 22 -6.43 19.43 -8.41
N THR A 23 -7.13 18.43 -8.95
CA THR A 23 -8.60 18.33 -8.89
C THR A 23 -9.12 17.69 -7.61
N ARG A 24 -8.22 17.11 -6.81
CA ARG A 24 -8.49 16.58 -5.47
C ARG A 24 -7.30 16.85 -4.55
N ASN A 25 -7.49 16.69 -3.24
CA ASN A 25 -6.38 16.76 -2.31
C ASN A 25 -5.30 15.71 -2.66
N PRO A 26 -4.03 16.12 -2.84
CA PRO A 26 -2.94 15.18 -3.08
C PRO A 26 -2.79 14.23 -1.90
N ILE A 27 -2.48 12.96 -2.19
CA ILE A 27 -2.06 12.01 -1.16
C ILE A 27 -0.55 11.92 -1.20
N VAL A 28 0.08 12.19 -0.05
CA VAL A 28 1.53 12.08 0.12
C VAL A 28 1.82 10.86 0.97
N ARG A 29 2.66 9.97 0.45
CA ARG A 29 3.20 8.81 1.17
C ARG A 29 4.72 8.94 1.23
N LYS A 30 5.28 8.88 2.43
CA LYS A 30 6.73 8.95 2.66
C LYS A 30 7.31 7.55 2.75
N HIS A 31 8.16 7.19 1.79
CA HIS A 31 8.95 5.97 1.79
C HIS A 31 10.29 6.24 2.47
N THR A 32 11.11 5.22 2.68
CA THR A 32 12.45 5.37 3.29
C THR A 32 13.34 6.30 2.46
N ASP A 33 13.37 6.11 1.14
CA ASP A 33 14.28 6.79 0.21
C ASP A 33 13.59 7.85 -0.67
N SER A 34 12.27 7.87 -0.69
CA SER A 34 11.49 8.61 -1.67
C SER A 34 10.17 9.11 -1.09
N ILE A 35 9.53 10.00 -1.83
CA ILE A 35 8.17 10.44 -1.56
C ILE A 35 7.32 10.05 -2.77
N GLU A 36 6.20 9.39 -2.47
CA GLU A 36 5.16 9.10 -3.42
C GLU A 36 4.05 10.16 -3.30
N LEU A 37 3.72 10.78 -4.43
CA LEU A 37 2.66 11.77 -4.56
C LEU A 37 1.60 11.27 -5.53
N ASP A 38 0.43 10.96 -5.00
CA ASP A 38 -0.73 10.52 -5.76
C ASP A 38 -1.72 11.67 -5.93
N ILE A 39 -1.90 12.07 -7.18
CA ILE A 39 -2.53 13.33 -7.56
C ILE A 39 -3.50 13.10 -8.72
N SER A 40 -4.62 13.82 -8.68
CA SER A 40 -5.48 13.99 -9.84
C SER A 40 -5.32 15.41 -10.37
N THR A 41 -5.13 15.55 -11.67
CA THR A 41 -4.92 16.83 -12.35
C THR A 41 -5.49 16.80 -13.76
N ASP A 42 -5.95 17.95 -14.23
CA ASP A 42 -6.36 18.17 -15.63
C ASP A 42 -5.22 18.73 -16.47
N SER A 43 -4.10 19.12 -15.85
CA SER A 43 -2.94 19.73 -16.50
C SER A 43 -1.63 19.02 -16.12
N PRO A 44 -1.48 17.72 -16.43
CA PRO A 44 -0.34 16.90 -16.01
C PRO A 44 1.01 17.43 -16.50
N SER A 45 1.08 17.90 -17.75
CA SER A 45 2.33 18.44 -18.33
C SER A 45 2.80 19.69 -17.59
N LEU A 46 1.89 20.58 -17.20
CA LEU A 46 2.21 21.81 -16.47
C LEU A 46 2.69 21.47 -15.06
N LEU A 47 2.02 20.54 -14.38
CA LEU A 47 2.38 20.08 -13.05
C LEU A 47 3.77 19.42 -13.03
N ILE A 48 4.03 18.50 -13.97
CA ILE A 48 5.35 17.87 -14.10
C ILE A 48 6.41 18.93 -14.38
N LYS A 49 6.16 19.87 -15.29
CA LYS A 49 7.11 20.96 -15.60
C LYS A 49 7.43 21.79 -14.35
N MET A 50 6.42 22.17 -13.57
CA MET A 50 6.61 22.93 -12.33
C MET A 50 7.41 22.13 -11.30
N MET A 51 7.14 20.83 -11.16
CA MET A 51 7.82 19.97 -10.19
C MET A 51 9.27 19.68 -10.57
N LYS A 52 9.60 19.59 -11.87
CA LYS A 52 10.96 19.29 -12.35
C LYS A 52 12.02 20.29 -11.87
N PHE A 53 11.62 21.53 -11.56
CA PHE A 53 12.52 22.55 -11.02
C PHE A 53 12.72 22.48 -9.50
N ARG A 54 11.96 21.61 -8.82
CA ARG A 54 11.91 21.54 -7.34
C ARG A 54 12.31 20.18 -6.79
N VAL A 55 12.18 19.11 -7.57
CA VAL A 55 12.46 17.73 -7.13
C VAL A 55 13.18 16.93 -8.20
N CYS A 56 13.97 15.94 -7.77
CA CYS A 56 14.54 14.92 -8.64
C CYS A 56 13.52 13.79 -8.82
N PHE A 57 12.98 13.63 -10.02
CA PHE A 57 12.02 12.56 -10.32
C PHE A 57 12.72 11.21 -10.43
N LEU A 58 12.22 10.25 -9.66
CA LEU A 58 12.64 8.86 -9.76
C LEU A 58 11.76 8.09 -10.74
N ARG A 59 10.43 8.33 -10.69
CA ARG A 59 9.46 7.62 -11.53
C ARG A 59 8.16 8.39 -11.67
N ILE A 60 7.52 8.29 -12.83
CA ILE A 60 6.17 8.81 -13.08
C ILE A 60 5.31 7.64 -13.57
N ARG A 61 4.17 7.40 -12.94
CA ARG A 61 3.18 6.41 -13.37
C ARG A 61 1.86 7.12 -13.66
N LYS A 62 1.33 6.92 -14.86
CA LYS A 62 -0.07 7.23 -15.14
C LYS A 62 -0.91 6.10 -14.58
N ILE A 63 -1.87 6.39 -13.71
CA ILE A 63 -2.89 5.41 -13.37
C ILE A 63 -3.95 5.56 -14.46
N ALA A 64 -4.23 4.47 -15.19
CA ALA A 64 -5.37 4.45 -16.10
C ALA A 64 -6.62 4.89 -15.33
N GLU A 65 -7.49 5.66 -15.97
CA GLU A 65 -8.85 5.85 -15.44
C GLU A 65 -9.39 4.45 -15.23
N THR A 66 -9.77 4.16 -13.98
CA THR A 66 -10.19 2.83 -13.52
C THR A 66 -11.00 2.17 -14.61
N GLU A 67 -10.39 1.19 -15.30
CA GLU A 67 -11.18 0.19 -15.99
C GLU A 67 -12.16 -0.33 -14.95
N GLU A 68 -13.44 -0.35 -15.31
CA GLU A 68 -14.52 -0.81 -14.45
C GLU A 68 -14.02 -2.03 -13.66
N TYR A 69 -14.20 -1.99 -12.34
CA TYR A 69 -13.88 -3.11 -11.47
C TYR A 69 -14.68 -4.32 -11.95
N PHE A 70 -14.09 -5.12 -12.83
CA PHE A 70 -14.59 -6.43 -13.16
C PHE A 70 -14.30 -7.26 -11.92
N PRO A 71 -15.33 -7.82 -11.24
CA PRO A 71 -15.07 -8.74 -10.15
C PRO A 71 -14.17 -9.83 -10.72
N LEU A 72 -12.92 -9.91 -10.23
CA LEU A 72 -12.04 -10.99 -10.62
C LEU A 72 -12.81 -12.28 -10.41
N ASN A 73 -12.82 -13.15 -11.43
CA ASN A 73 -13.39 -14.48 -11.30
C ASN A 73 -12.81 -15.13 -10.03
N MET A 74 -13.69 -15.46 -9.06
CA MET A 74 -13.32 -15.99 -7.75
C MET A 74 -12.39 -17.20 -7.88
N ASP A 75 -12.66 -18.09 -8.83
CA ASP A 75 -11.84 -19.28 -9.09
C ASP A 75 -10.43 -18.90 -9.54
N LYS A 76 -10.30 -17.83 -10.33
CA LYS A 76 -9.00 -17.30 -10.77
C LYS A 76 -8.21 -16.70 -9.61
N VAL A 77 -8.88 -15.99 -8.68
CA VAL A 77 -8.23 -15.43 -7.49
C VAL A 77 -7.75 -16.56 -6.57
N LEU A 78 -8.63 -17.51 -6.27
CA LEU A 78 -8.32 -18.65 -5.40
C LEU A 78 -7.22 -19.54 -6.01
N GLY A 79 -7.25 -19.77 -7.32
CA GLY A 79 -6.22 -20.53 -8.04
C GLY A 79 -4.83 -19.87 -8.01
N ARG A 80 -4.74 -18.56 -7.71
CA ARG A 80 -3.49 -17.80 -7.58
C ARG A 80 -3.17 -17.39 -6.14
N LYS A 81 -3.87 -17.97 -5.15
CA LYS A 81 -3.74 -17.57 -3.74
C LYS A 81 -2.29 -17.55 -3.25
N GLN A 82 -1.51 -18.60 -3.53
CA GLN A 82 -0.12 -18.65 -3.09
C GLN A 82 0.72 -17.54 -3.74
N ASP A 83 0.56 -17.30 -5.04
CA ASP A 83 1.25 -16.22 -5.75
C ASP A 83 0.87 -14.85 -5.18
N ILE A 84 -0.40 -14.65 -4.82
CA ILE A 84 -0.88 -13.43 -4.17
C ILE A 84 -0.16 -13.22 -2.82
N LEU A 85 -0.02 -14.27 -2.01
CA LEU A 85 0.64 -14.18 -0.71
C LEU A 85 2.16 -13.92 -0.86
N ARG A 86 2.83 -14.57 -1.82
CA ARG A 86 4.23 -14.28 -2.16
C ARG A 86 4.42 -12.85 -2.66
N THR A 87 3.54 -12.41 -3.56
CA THR A 87 3.56 -11.05 -4.11
C THR A 87 3.33 -10.02 -3.02
N THR A 88 2.46 -10.31 -2.05
CA THR A 88 2.25 -9.47 -0.87
C THR A 88 3.55 -9.26 -0.09
N SER A 89 4.31 -10.32 0.19
CA SER A 89 5.61 -10.22 0.88
C SER A 89 6.58 -9.31 0.12
N PHE A 90 6.70 -9.49 -1.20
CA PHE A 90 7.50 -8.62 -2.06
C PHE A 90 7.04 -7.14 -2.04
N LEU A 91 5.73 -6.90 -2.06
CA LEU A 91 5.18 -5.53 -2.00
C LEU A 91 5.45 -4.86 -0.64
N PHE A 92 5.48 -5.61 0.47
CA PHE A 92 5.86 -5.07 1.77
C PHE A 92 7.34 -4.65 1.81
N ASP A 93 8.23 -5.46 1.23
CA ASP A 93 9.67 -5.15 1.12
C ASP A 93 9.92 -3.88 0.31
N GLU A 94 9.11 -3.62 -0.72
CA GLU A 94 9.19 -2.43 -1.57
C GLU A 94 8.42 -1.20 -1.02
N GLU A 95 7.90 -1.28 0.21
CA GLU A 95 7.06 -0.23 0.82
C GLU A 95 5.78 0.10 0.03
N ARG A 96 5.34 -0.86 -0.80
CA ARG A 96 4.17 -0.77 -1.69
C ARG A 96 2.88 -1.22 -0.99
N TYR A 97 2.68 -0.71 0.22
CA TYR A 97 1.61 -1.17 1.12
C TYR A 97 0.20 -0.94 0.57
N TRP A 98 -0.04 0.13 -0.20
CA TRP A 98 -1.33 0.37 -0.85
C TRP A 98 -1.67 -0.73 -1.88
N GLU A 99 -0.69 -1.16 -2.68
CA GLU A 99 -0.91 -2.20 -3.67
C GLU A 99 -1.04 -3.58 -3.03
N ALA A 100 -0.30 -3.84 -1.94
CA ALA A 100 -0.49 -5.03 -1.12
C ALA A 100 -1.89 -5.07 -0.52
N HIS A 101 -2.38 -3.94 0.02
CA HIS A 101 -3.73 -3.80 0.55
C HIS A 101 -4.80 -4.16 -0.48
N MET A 102 -4.74 -3.58 -1.69
CA MET A 102 -5.70 -3.87 -2.76
C MET A 102 -5.67 -5.34 -3.17
N LEU A 103 -4.47 -5.91 -3.37
CA LEU A 103 -4.31 -7.31 -3.78
C LEU A 103 -4.87 -8.29 -2.74
N LEU A 104 -4.63 -8.01 -1.45
CA LEU A 104 -5.16 -8.81 -0.36
C LEU A 104 -6.68 -8.62 -0.20
N GLU A 105 -7.23 -7.44 -0.49
CA GLU A 105 -8.67 -7.20 -0.43
C GLU A 105 -9.42 -8.05 -1.46
N ASP A 106 -8.87 -8.22 -2.67
CA ASP A 106 -9.42 -9.12 -3.68
C ASP A 106 -9.44 -10.58 -3.21
N LEU A 107 -8.35 -11.03 -2.56
CA LEU A 107 -8.31 -12.37 -1.95
C LEU A 107 -9.29 -12.49 -0.78
N TRP A 108 -9.36 -11.48 0.09
CA TRP A 108 -10.22 -11.45 1.28
C TRP A 108 -11.72 -11.57 0.93
N LYS A 109 -12.14 -10.99 -0.20
CA LYS A 109 -13.50 -11.12 -0.72
C LYS A 109 -13.84 -12.57 -1.10
N CYS A 110 -12.83 -13.37 -1.47
CA CYS A 110 -12.99 -14.74 -1.97
C CYS A 110 -12.82 -15.83 -0.89
N VAL A 111 -12.15 -15.54 0.23
CA VAL A 111 -11.91 -16.50 1.32
C VAL A 111 -12.94 -16.38 2.46
N SER A 112 -13.00 -17.39 3.32
CA SER A 112 -13.93 -17.47 4.47
C SER A 112 -13.24 -18.01 5.73
N GLY A 113 -13.95 -18.04 6.86
CA GLY A 113 -13.47 -18.64 8.11
C GLY A 113 -12.20 -17.99 8.69
N SER A 114 -11.33 -18.81 9.28
CA SER A 114 -10.07 -18.37 9.90
C SER A 114 -9.10 -17.75 8.88
N GLU A 115 -9.11 -18.23 7.63
CA GLU A 115 -8.32 -17.63 6.54
C GLU A 115 -8.74 -16.19 6.28
N LYS A 116 -10.04 -15.91 6.22
CA LYS A 116 -10.55 -14.54 6.04
C LYS A 116 -10.12 -13.62 7.17
N ALA A 117 -10.19 -14.09 8.43
CA ALA A 117 -9.75 -13.34 9.59
C ALA A 117 -8.24 -13.08 9.55
N TYR A 118 -7.43 -14.08 9.17
CA TYR A 118 -5.99 -13.95 9.00
C TYR A 118 -5.64 -12.91 7.93
N ILE A 119 -6.19 -13.04 6.72
CA ILE A 119 -5.96 -12.08 5.61
C ILE A 119 -6.39 -10.66 6.01
N GLN A 120 -7.52 -10.50 6.72
CA GLN A 120 -7.96 -9.20 7.24
C GLN A 120 -6.89 -8.55 8.14
N ASN A 121 -6.21 -9.32 8.98
CA ASN A 121 -5.17 -8.76 9.85
C ASN A 121 -3.90 -8.42 9.08
N ILE A 122 -3.53 -9.16 8.03
CA ILE A 122 -2.43 -8.75 7.13
C ILE A 122 -2.79 -7.45 6.39
N ILE A 123 -4.04 -7.31 5.95
CA ILE A 123 -4.57 -6.05 5.39
C ILE A 123 -4.40 -4.91 6.42
N HIS A 124 -4.71 -5.14 7.70
CA HIS A 124 -4.51 -4.12 8.73
C HIS A 124 -3.04 -3.75 8.94
N LEU A 125 -2.09 -4.69 8.79
CA LEU A 125 -0.66 -4.37 8.80
C LEU A 125 -0.29 -3.43 7.64
N ALA A 126 -0.80 -3.69 6.43
CA ALA A 126 -0.59 -2.77 5.30
C ALA A 126 -1.21 -1.39 5.57
N VAL A 127 -2.41 -1.34 6.16
CA VAL A 127 -3.06 -0.07 6.57
C VAL A 127 -2.24 0.67 7.61
N ALA A 128 -1.67 -0.01 8.61
CA ALA A 128 -0.77 0.60 9.58
C ALA A 128 0.40 1.29 8.90
N MET A 129 1.03 0.64 7.91
CA MET A 129 2.13 1.22 7.17
C MET A 129 1.71 2.40 6.29
N ILE A 130 0.57 2.32 5.60
CA ILE A 130 0.00 3.45 4.85
C ILE A 130 -0.22 4.65 5.77
N LYS A 131 -0.74 4.42 6.98
CA LYS A 131 -0.91 5.47 8.00
C LYS A 131 0.42 6.09 8.40
N PHE A 132 1.45 5.28 8.58
CA PHE A 132 2.79 5.78 8.87
C PHE A 132 3.34 6.62 7.72
N GLN A 133 3.22 6.15 6.47
CA GLN A 133 3.62 6.89 5.26
C GLN A 133 2.90 8.23 5.12
N MET A 134 1.64 8.31 5.59
CA MET A 134 0.83 9.53 5.62
C MET A 134 1.07 10.40 6.86
N ASN A 135 2.16 10.16 7.60
CA ASN A 135 2.54 10.88 8.82
C ASN A 135 1.53 10.76 9.99
N GLN A 136 0.73 9.69 10.02
CA GLN A 136 -0.24 9.37 11.09
C GLN A 136 0.35 8.29 12.02
N LYS A 137 1.51 8.60 12.65
CA LYS A 137 2.35 7.62 13.37
C LYS A 137 1.66 6.92 14.54
N GLU A 138 0.95 7.67 15.39
CA GLU A 138 0.26 7.10 16.55
C GLU A 138 -0.84 6.11 16.11
N THR A 139 -1.63 6.51 15.10
CA THR A 139 -2.64 5.64 14.50
C THR A 139 -2.02 4.38 13.89
N ALA A 140 -0.89 4.51 13.19
CA ALA A 140 -0.16 3.39 12.61
C ALA A 140 0.23 2.35 13.68
N ILE A 141 0.80 2.80 14.80
CA ILE A 141 1.24 1.93 15.89
C ILE A 141 0.04 1.18 16.50
N ILE A 142 -1.06 1.88 16.77
CA ILE A 142 -2.27 1.28 17.35
C ILE A 142 -2.87 0.22 16.41
N VAL A 143 -2.95 0.50 15.11
CA VAL A 143 -3.48 -0.44 14.12
C VAL A 143 -2.58 -1.68 14.00
N PHE A 144 -1.26 -1.48 14.00
CA PHE A 144 -0.28 -2.58 13.95
C PHE A 144 -0.42 -3.52 15.14
N GLN A 145 -0.40 -2.99 16.37
CA GLN A 145 -0.47 -3.80 17.59
C GLN A 145 -1.72 -4.68 17.60
N ARG A 146 -2.88 -4.10 17.28
CA ARG A 146 -4.15 -4.84 17.19
C ARG A 146 -4.13 -5.91 16.11
N ALA A 147 -3.43 -5.68 15.00
CA ALA A 147 -3.33 -6.65 13.92
C ALA A 147 -2.47 -7.85 14.33
N VAL A 148 -1.30 -7.61 14.93
CA VAL A 148 -0.40 -8.66 15.43
C VAL A 148 -1.09 -9.53 16.49
N GLU A 149 -1.71 -8.91 17.50
CA GLU A 149 -2.46 -9.63 18.55
C GLU A 149 -3.55 -10.57 17.98
N ARG A 150 -4.19 -10.17 16.87
CA ARG A 150 -5.27 -10.93 16.24
C ARG A 150 -4.79 -12.03 15.31
N ILE A 151 -3.56 -11.96 14.83
CA ILE A 151 -2.96 -12.99 13.98
C ILE A 151 -2.66 -14.23 14.82
N ASP A 152 -2.07 -14.04 16.00
CA ASP A 152 -1.71 -15.11 16.92
C ASP A 152 -2.93 -15.95 17.36
N VAL A 153 -4.10 -15.32 17.48
CA VAL A 153 -5.35 -15.98 17.88
C VAL A 153 -6.21 -16.48 16.71
N SER A 154 -5.82 -16.22 15.46
CA SER A 154 -6.67 -16.51 14.29
C SER A 154 -6.88 -18.00 14.01
N GLY A 155 -6.00 -18.87 14.53
CA GLY A 155 -6.05 -20.32 14.32
C GLY A 155 -5.87 -20.73 12.86
N TYR A 156 -5.31 -19.85 12.01
CA TYR A 156 -5.09 -20.15 10.60
C TYR A 156 -3.89 -21.07 10.40
N ALA A 157 -4.13 -22.27 9.86
CA ALA A 157 -3.12 -23.28 9.53
C ALA A 157 -2.97 -23.49 8.01
N GLY A 158 -3.03 -22.40 7.24
CA GLY A 158 -2.85 -22.48 5.78
C GLY A 158 -1.42 -22.82 5.36
N SER A 159 -1.25 -23.12 4.07
CA SER A 159 0.03 -23.52 3.50
C SER A 159 1.04 -22.38 3.38
N VAL A 160 0.60 -21.12 3.43
CA VAL A 160 1.49 -19.95 3.46
C VAL A 160 1.13 -19.08 4.64
N GLN A 161 2.10 -18.83 5.51
CA GLN A 161 2.02 -17.89 6.62
C GLN A 161 3.04 -16.78 6.45
N PHE A 162 2.93 -15.72 7.24
CA PHE A 162 3.87 -14.61 7.24
C PHE A 162 4.64 -14.59 8.56
N LEU A 163 5.96 -14.52 8.48
CA LEU A 163 6.78 -14.11 9.62
C LEU A 163 6.63 -12.60 9.79
N ILE A 164 6.13 -12.19 10.95
CA ILE A 164 5.76 -10.80 11.26
C ILE A 164 6.54 -10.37 12.50
N PRO A 165 7.26 -9.23 12.46
CA PRO A 165 7.90 -8.67 13.65
C PRO A 165 6.90 -8.44 14.79
N ALA A 166 7.29 -8.79 16.02
CA ALA A 166 6.44 -8.60 17.20
C ALA A 166 6.29 -7.12 17.61
N LYS A 167 7.22 -6.26 17.18
CA LYS A 167 7.24 -4.83 17.48
C LYS A 167 7.01 -4.04 16.20
N PHE A 168 6.47 -2.83 16.35
CA PHE A 168 6.30 -1.93 15.23
C PHE A 168 7.67 -1.55 14.66
N GLU A 169 7.85 -1.76 13.37
CA GLU A 169 9.02 -1.39 12.60
C GLU A 169 8.59 -0.75 11.29
N TYR A 170 9.39 0.21 10.79
CA TYR A 170 9.20 0.80 9.47
C TYR A 170 10.57 0.87 8.76
N PRO A 171 10.70 0.36 7.53
CA PRO A 171 9.65 -0.33 6.76
C PRO A 171 9.31 -1.70 7.38
N LEU A 172 8.02 -2.03 7.42
CA LEU A 172 7.58 -3.35 7.85
C LEU A 172 7.82 -4.34 6.73
N ARG A 173 8.56 -5.40 7.05
CA ARG A 173 8.80 -6.55 6.19
C ARG A 173 8.08 -7.77 6.74
N ILE A 174 7.45 -8.52 5.86
CA ILE A 174 6.82 -9.80 6.21
C ILE A 174 7.30 -10.85 5.23
N ILE A 175 7.68 -12.02 5.73
CA ILE A 175 8.25 -13.10 4.90
C ILE A 175 7.22 -14.19 4.73
N ALA A 176 6.85 -14.51 3.50
CA ALA A 176 5.99 -15.65 3.21
C ALA A 176 6.76 -16.96 3.45
N THR A 177 6.24 -17.81 4.35
CA THR A 177 6.80 -19.14 4.65
C THR A 177 5.81 -20.22 4.26
N GLU A 178 6.32 -21.30 3.66
CA GLU A 178 5.54 -22.49 3.36
C GLU A 178 5.58 -23.45 4.55
N ASN A 179 4.41 -23.98 4.92
CA ASN A 179 4.27 -25.07 5.90
C ASN A 179 4.38 -26.44 5.23
#